data_AF-A0A399GXW0-F1
#
_entry.id   AF-A0A399GXW0-F1
#
_cell.length_a   1.000
_cell.length_b   1.000
_cell.length_c   1.000
_cell.angle_alpha   90.00
_cell.angle_beta   90.00
_cell.angle_gamma   90.00
#
_symmetry.space_group_name_H-M   'P 1'
#
loop_
_entity.id
_entity.type
_entity.pdbx_description
1 polymer ?
#
loop_
_entity_poly.entity_id
_entity_poly.type
_entity_poly.pdbx_seq_one_letter_code
_entity_poly.pdbx_strand_id
1 'polypeptide(L)' 'MWVKAHEAGLTVVRAMGTDELHLIGAWRDVFPEGRGVSEVKVKDSYTAGTDPSPQQDR' A
#
# COMPACT_ATOMS: atom_id res chain seq x y z
N MET A 1 -8.33 -9.49 -0.50
CA MET A 1 -7.87 -8.12 -0.20
C MET A 1 -8.10 -7.15 -1.34
N TRP A 2 -7.77 -7.50 -2.59
CA TRP A 2 -7.88 -6.60 -3.74
C TRP A 2 -9.28 -5.98 -3.95
N VAL A 3 -10.34 -6.81 -3.96
CA VAL A 3 -11.73 -6.33 -4.10
C VAL A 3 -12.10 -5.34 -2.98
N LYS A 4 -11.76 -5.67 -1.73
CA LYS A 4 -12.03 -4.82 -0.56
C LYS A 4 -11.30 -3.47 -0.62
N ALA A 5 -10.06 -3.45 -1.14
CA ALA A 5 -9.31 -2.22 -1.33
C ALA A 5 -9.95 -1.33 -2.42
N HIS A 6 -10.39 -1.95 -3.52
CA HIS A 6 -11.07 -1.26 -4.61
C HIS A 6 -12.44 -0.67 -4.17
N GLU A 7 -13.25 -1.45 -3.45
CA GLU A 7 -14.53 -0.99 -2.90
C GLU A 7 -14.37 0.15 -1.89
N ALA A 8 -13.25 0.18 -1.17
CA ALA A 8 -12.94 1.25 -0.22
C ALA A 8 -12.27 2.48 -0.86
N GLY A 9 -12.14 2.52 -2.20
CA GLY A 9 -11.54 3.63 -2.91
C GLY A 9 -10.02 3.77 -2.71
N LEU A 10 -9.35 2.73 -2.22
CA LEU A 10 -7.89 2.72 -2.09
C LEU A 10 -7.26 2.48 -3.45
N THR A 11 -6.22 3.26 -3.77
CA THR A 11 -5.45 3.05 -4.98
C THR A 11 -4.41 1.96 -4.73
N VAL A 12 -4.49 0.86 -5.47
CA VAL A 12 -3.50 -0.22 -5.42
C VAL A 12 -2.37 0.09 -6.39
N VAL A 13 -1.17 0.32 -5.86
CA VAL A 13 0.02 0.61 -6.69
C VAL A 13 0.88 -0.62 -6.98
N ARG A 14 0.82 -1.62 -6.10
CA ARG A 14 1.53 -2.90 -6.28
C ARG A 14 0.81 -3.99 -5.53
N ALA A 15 0.76 -5.18 -6.11
CA ALA A 15 0.40 -6.41 -5.41
C ALA A 15 1.55 -7.40 -5.57
N MET A 16 2.04 -7.96 -4.48
CA MET A 16 3.09 -8.98 -4.50
C MET A 16 2.54 -10.22 -3.80
N GLY A 17 2.27 -11.29 -4.57
CA GLY A 17 1.57 -12.44 -4.04
C GLY A 17 0.13 -12.14 -3.62
N THR A 18 -0.41 -12.95 -2.71
CA THR A 18 -1.80 -12.86 -2.22
C THR A 18 -1.94 -12.07 -0.91
N ASP A 19 -0.84 -11.86 -0.20
CA ASP A 19 -0.80 -11.26 1.14
C ASP A 19 -0.16 -9.87 1.19
N GLU A 20 0.59 -9.45 0.16
CA GLU A 20 1.21 -8.11 0.14
C GLU A 20 0.54 -7.16 -0.85
N LEU A 21 0.09 -6.01 -0.33
CA LEU A 21 -0.58 -4.96 -1.10
C LEU A 21 0.01 -3.59 -0.74
N HIS A 22 0.45 -2.85 -1.75
CA HIS A 22 0.88 -1.47 -1.60
C HIS A 22 -0.29 -0.56 -2.01
N LEU A 23 -0.73 0.28 -1.09
CA LEU A 23 -1.92 1.10 -1.21
C LEU A 23 -1.60 2.58 -0.98
N ILE A 24 -2.31 3.47 -1.69
CA ILE A 24 -2.36 4.90 -1.41
C ILE A 24 -3.76 5.23 -0.86
N GLY A 25 -3.81 5.93 0.28
CA GLY A 25 -5.05 6.36 0.96
C GLY A 25 -5.12 5.92 2.43
N ALA A 26 -6.27 6.17 3.06
CA ALA A 26 -6.55 5.84 4.47
C ALA A 26 -6.83 4.34 4.69
N TRP A 27 -5.85 3.48 4.39
CA TRP A 27 -6.03 2.02 4.40
C TRP A 27 -6.40 1.44 5.78
N ARG A 28 -6.07 2.14 6.86
CA ARG A 28 -6.30 1.71 8.26
C ARG A 28 -7.78 1.63 8.62
N ASP A 29 -8.65 2.33 7.89
CA ASP A 29 -10.11 2.25 8.06
C ASP A 29 -10.69 0.97 7.44
N VAL A 30 -9.92 0.31 6.56
CA VAL A 30 -10.37 -0.83 5.74
C VAL A 30 -9.75 -2.13 6.24
N PHE A 31 -8.49 -2.08 6.70
CA PHE A 31 -7.76 -3.22 7.21
C PHE A 31 -7.23 -2.92 8.62
N PRO A 32 -7.69 -3.67 9.65
CA PRO A 32 -7.15 -3.52 11.00
C PRO A 32 -5.69 -3.96 11.04
N GLU A 33 -4.88 -3.21 11.78
CA GLU A 33 -3.45 -3.49 11.93
C GLU A 33 -3.22 -4.61 12.95
N GLY A 34 -2.42 -5.62 12.60
CA GLY A 34 -2.16 -6.75 13.49
C GLY A 34 -1.38 -7.92 12.87
N ARG A 35 -1.49 -9.09 13.47
CA ARG A 35 -0.77 -10.33 13.07
C ARG A 35 -1.69 -11.52 12.83
N GLY A 36 -2.99 -11.36 13.06
CA GLY A 36 -4.01 -12.34 12.73
C GLY A 36 -4.17 -12.51 11.22
N VAL A 37 -4.81 -13.60 10.81
CA VAL A 37 -4.96 -14.00 9.40
C VAL A 37 -5.72 -12.97 8.55
N SER A 38 -6.56 -12.13 9.18
CA SER A 38 -7.33 -11.07 8.53
C SER A 38 -6.77 -9.66 8.80
N GLU A 39 -5.70 -9.57 9.58
CA GLU A 39 -5.06 -8.34 9.98
C GLU A 39 -3.84 -8.09 9.08
N VAL A 40 -3.51 -6.83 8.84
CA VAL A 40 -2.36 -6.44 8.02
C VAL A 40 -1.35 -5.69 8.88
N LYS A 41 -0.10 -5.62 8.47
CA LYS A 41 0.91 -4.78 9.11
C LYS A 41 1.60 -3.94 8.06
N VAL A 42 2.06 -2.75 8.45
CA VAL A 42 2.92 -1.96 7.57
C VAL A 42 4.22 -2.73 7.36
N LYS A 43 4.49 -3.09 6.12
CA LYS A 43 5.78 -3.63 5.70
C LYS A 43 6.76 -2.49 5.44
N ASP A 44 6.32 -1.50 4.70
CA ASP A 44 7.08 -0.29 4.35
C ASP A 44 6.10 0.86 4.09
N SER A 45 6.52 2.09 4.36
CA SER A 45 5.72 3.30 4.13
C SER A 45 6.58 4.35 3.44
N TYR A 46 6.21 4.74 2.22
CA TYR A 46 6.91 5.75 1.45
C TYR A 46 5.90 6.73 0.84
N THR A 47 6.33 7.99 0.68
CA THR A 47 5.54 8.98 -0.03
C THR A 47 5.64 8.69 -1.52
N ALA A 48 4.54 8.21 -2.11
CA ALA A 48 4.42 8.12 -3.56
C ALA A 48 4.42 9.54 -4.15
N GLY A 49 5.43 9.87 -4.96
CA GLY A 49 5.54 11.19 -5.62
C GLY A 49 6.80 11.99 -5.30
N THR A 50 7.64 11.57 -4.35
CA THR A 50 9.06 11.98 -4.39
C THR A 50 9.75 11.03 -5.34
N ASP A 51 10.00 11.53 -6.55
CA ASP A 51 10.90 10.91 -7.50
C ASP A 51 12.33 11.07 -6.97
N PRO A 52 13.05 10.01 -6.53
CA PRO A 52 14.49 10.09 -6.33
C PRO A 52 15.16 9.94 -7.69
N SER A 53 14.81 10.78 -8.67
CA SER A 53 15.64 10.90 -9.87
C SER A 53 17.00 11.36 -9.37
N PRO A 54 18.08 10.57 -9.52
CA PRO A 54 19.39 11.15 -9.39
C PRO A 54 19.44 12.26 -10.43
N GLN A 55 19.60 13.50 -9.95
CA GLN A 55 19.93 14.66 -10.76
C GLN A 55 20.99 14.23 -11.78
N GLN A 56 20.59 13.96 -13.03
CA GLN A 56 21.53 13.81 -14.12
C GLN A 56 22.06 15.20 -14.41
N ASP A 57 23.22 15.48 -13.80
CA ASP A 57 24.05 16.64 -14.08
C ASP A 57 24.36 16.67 -15.58
N ARG A 58 24.14 17.83 -16.20
CA ARG A 58 24.14 18.01 -17.66
C ARG A 58 25.34 18.83 -18.10
#